data_AF-A0AAC9BDL7-F1
#
_entry.id   AF-A0AAC9BDL7-F1
#
_cell.length_a   1.000
_cell.length_b   1.000
_cell.length_c   1.000
_cell.angle_alpha   90.00
_cell.angle_beta   90.00
_cell.angle_gamma   90.00
#
_symmetry.space_group_name_H-M   'P 1'
#
loop_
_entity.id
_entity.type
_entity.pdbx_description
1 polymer ?
#
loop_
_entity_poly.entity_id
_entity_poly.type
_entity_poly.pdbx_seq_one_letter_code
_entity_poly.pdbx_strand_id
1 'polypeptide(L)'
;MNPVVIIGAEGLTKAVLAEIDRSLAAHGLIKIRVFGDDREARIELYDTICARLQAAPVQHIGKLLVIWREGPAYLKENQPQDIRPPRKTTVGAGPRSVTVRKANPNATRRPKPVRLSVLGNERVTAGGNVKRAKPRQTSQKKKALS
;
A
#
# COMPACT_ATOMS: atom_id res chain seq x y z
N MET A 1 -2.06 16.75 6.38
CA MET A 1 -0.64 17.08 6.65
C MET A 1 -0.53 18.58 6.88
N ASN A 2 -0.14 18.94 8.11
CA ASN A 2 0.11 20.32 8.54
C ASN A 2 1.48 20.79 8.04
N PRO A 3 1.72 22.10 7.88
CA PRO A 3 3.04 22.61 7.56
C PRO A 3 4.04 22.28 8.67
N VAL A 4 5.19 21.75 8.30
CA VAL A 4 6.27 21.37 9.22
C VAL A 4 7.16 22.58 9.53
N VAL A 5 7.42 23.39 8.49
CA VAL A 5 8.24 24.61 8.61
C VAL A 5 7.41 25.83 8.26
N ILE A 6 7.65 26.91 8.99
CA ILE A 6 7.01 28.19 8.82
C ILE A 6 8.07 29.26 8.59
N ILE A 7 7.94 30.04 7.52
CA ILE A 7 8.78 31.17 7.18
C ILE A 7 8.04 32.45 7.56
N GLY A 8 8.59 33.18 8.54
CA GLY A 8 8.05 34.46 9.03
C GLY A 8 8.52 35.66 8.23
N ALA A 9 8.40 36.86 8.80
CA ALA A 9 8.71 38.13 8.14
C ALA A 9 10.20 38.31 7.79
N GLU A 10 11.11 37.66 8.51
CA GLU A 10 12.56 37.68 8.21
C GLU A 10 12.94 36.88 6.95
N GLY A 11 11.99 36.13 6.38
CA GLY A 11 12.21 35.38 5.14
C GLY A 11 13.16 34.18 5.30
N LEU A 12 13.92 33.89 4.24
CA LEU A 12 14.76 32.69 4.15
C LEU A 12 16.12 32.88 4.83
N THR A 13 16.17 32.67 6.15
CA THR A 13 17.42 32.71 6.93
C THR A 13 18.19 31.39 6.85
N LYS A 14 19.47 31.40 7.23
CA LYS A 14 20.31 30.19 7.31
C LYS A 14 19.74 29.14 8.28
N ALA A 15 19.16 29.60 9.39
CA ALA A 15 18.54 28.72 10.38
C ALA A 15 17.30 28.01 9.80
N VAL A 16 16.46 28.75 9.07
CA VAL A 16 15.28 28.20 8.37
C VAL A 16 15.71 27.18 7.31
N LEU A 17 16.75 27.48 6.51
CA LEU A 17 17.28 26.53 5.54
C LEU A 17 17.76 25.23 6.17
N ALA A 18 18.47 25.31 7.30
CA ALA A 18 18.93 24.13 8.03
C ALA A 18 17.76 23.30 8.60
N GLU A 19 16.68 23.96 9.04
CA GLU A 19 15.48 23.28 9.52
C GLU A 19 14.72 22.58 8.37
N ILE A 20 14.61 23.23 7.21
CA ILE A 20 14.03 22.64 6.00
C ILE A 20 14.82 21.40 5.60
N ASP A 21 16.15 21.47 5.64
CA ASP A 21 17.04 20.36 5.30
C ASP A 21 16.85 19.15 6.23
N ARG A 22 16.82 19.39 7.55
CA ARG A 22 16.51 18.36 8.56
C ARG A 22 15.13 17.74 8.34
N SER A 23 14.13 18.57 8.09
CA SER A 23 12.75 18.13 7.86
C SER A 23 12.63 17.27 6.59
N LEU A 24 13.33 17.65 5.51
CA LEU A 24 13.40 16.87 4.27
C LEU A 24 14.12 15.54 4.49
N ALA A 25 15.19 15.50 5.28
CA ALA A 25 15.90 14.26 5.58
C ALA A 25 15.02 13.26 6.36
N ALA A 26 14.17 13.74 7.27
CA ALA A 26 13.31 12.89 8.10
C ALA A 26 12.03 12.42 7.38
N HIS A 27 11.41 13.28 6.57
CA HIS A 27 10.07 13.03 6.01
C HIS A 27 10.06 12.82 4.49
N GLY A 28 11.10 13.25 3.78
CA GLY A 28 11.17 13.23 2.31
C GLY A 28 10.26 14.25 1.63
N LEU A 29 8.96 14.27 1.94
CA LEU A 29 7.97 15.24 1.44
C LEU A 29 7.54 16.17 2.57
N ILE A 30 7.67 17.49 2.38
CA ILE A 30 7.25 18.46 3.40
C ILE A 30 6.40 19.59 2.82
N LYS A 31 5.61 20.21 3.71
CA LYS A 31 4.86 21.44 3.42
C LYS A 31 5.47 22.58 4.24
N ILE A 32 5.80 23.66 3.56
CA ILE A 32 6.35 24.89 4.14
C ILE A 32 5.31 26.00 4.00
N ARG A 33 5.03 26.71 5.08
CA ARG A 33 4.14 27.88 5.05
C ARG A 33 4.97 29.15 4.98
N VAL A 34 4.74 29.99 3.97
CA VAL A 34 5.41 31.28 3.82
C VAL A 34 4.45 32.40 4.15
N PHE A 35 4.80 33.22 5.13
CA PHE A 35 4.07 34.45 5.44
C PHE A 35 4.58 35.59 4.55
N GLY A 36 3.67 36.17 3.76
CA GLY A 36 3.95 37.21 2.79
C GLY A 36 2.88 37.19 1.70
N ASP A 37 2.48 38.36 1.22
CA ASP A 37 1.39 38.48 0.24
C ASP A 37 1.89 38.51 -1.21
N ASP A 38 3.15 38.92 -1.43
CA ASP A 38 3.75 38.90 -2.76
C ASP A 38 3.94 37.47 -3.29
N ARG A 39 3.39 37.23 -4.48
CA ARG A 39 3.45 35.95 -5.17
C ARG A 39 4.80 35.71 -5.84
N GLU A 40 5.42 36.76 -6.37
CA GLU A 40 6.69 36.64 -7.10
C GLU A 40 7.81 36.26 -6.14
N ALA A 41 7.93 36.97 -5.01
CA ALA A 41 8.86 36.62 -3.95
C ALA A 41 8.69 35.17 -3.45
N ARG A 42 7.47 34.64 -3.37
CA ARG A 42 7.26 33.23 -2.97
C ARG A 42 7.78 32.24 -4.00
N ILE A 43 7.64 32.55 -5.29
CA ILE A 43 8.12 31.68 -6.36
C ILE A 43 9.66 31.68 -6.38
N GLU A 44 10.29 32.85 -6.28
CA GLU A 44 11.75 32.94 -6.17
C GLU A 44 12.28 32.19 -4.95
N LEU A 45 11.60 32.31 -3.81
CA LEU A 45 11.99 31.63 -2.58
C LEU A 45 11.83 30.11 -2.70
N TYR A 46 10.80 29.65 -3.40
CA TYR A 46 10.59 28.25 -3.72
C TYR A 46 11.72 27.67 -4.60
N ASP A 47 12.07 28.38 -5.68
CA ASP A 47 13.15 27.98 -6.59
C ASP A 47 14.51 28.01 -5.89
N THR A 48 14.75 29.04 -5.06
CA THR A 48 15.98 29.18 -4.27
C THR A 48 16.15 28.02 -3.28
N ILE A 49 15.08 27.62 -2.59
CA ILE A 49 15.13 26.47 -1.67
C ILE A 49 15.45 25.19 -2.44
N CYS A 50 14.77 24.96 -3.57
CA CYS A 50 14.97 23.77 -4.39
C CYS A 50 16.41 23.68 -4.90
N ALA A 51 16.96 24.80 -5.40
CA ALA A 51 18.33 24.89 -5.88
C ALA A 51 19.37 24.63 -4.77
N ARG A 52 19.19 25.21 -3.58
CA ARG A 52 20.15 25.07 -2.47
C ARG A 52 20.15 23.69 -1.83
N LEU A 53 18.97 23.07 -1.69
CA LEU A 53 18.81 21.80 -0.97
C LEU A 53 18.72 20.59 -1.89
N GLN A 54 18.86 20.79 -3.20
CA GLN A 54 18.68 19.77 -4.24
C GLN A 54 17.35 19.03 -4.07
N ALA A 55 16.30 19.81 -3.80
CA ALA A 55 14.94 19.31 -3.62
C ALA A 55 14.13 19.55 -4.89
N ALA A 56 13.19 18.65 -5.17
CA ALA A 56 12.25 18.78 -6.27
C ALA A 56 11.02 19.63 -5.86
N PRO A 57 10.61 20.57 -6.71
CA PRO A 57 9.34 21.27 -6.53
C PRO A 57 8.18 20.33 -6.86
N VAL A 58 7.22 20.18 -5.95
CA VAL A 58 6.02 19.36 -6.16
C VAL A 58 4.80 20.24 -6.47
N GLN A 59 4.49 21.20 -5.59
CA GLN A 59 3.31 22.04 -5.75
C GLN A 59 3.43 23.36 -4.98
N HIS A 60 2.87 24.43 -5.55
CA HIS A 60 2.69 25.71 -4.88
C HIS A 60 1.18 25.98 -4.73
N ILE A 61 0.71 26.09 -3.48
CA ILE A 61 -0.71 26.31 -3.14
C ILE A 61 -0.81 27.57 -2.27
N GLY A 62 -1.01 28.73 -2.91
CA GLY A 62 -1.19 29.99 -2.20
C GLY A 62 0.03 30.35 -1.34
N LYS A 63 -0.10 30.22 -0.02
CA LYS A 63 0.98 30.47 0.97
C LYS A 63 1.73 29.20 1.38
N LEU A 64 1.43 28.06 0.76
CA LEU A 64 2.04 26.77 1.05
C LEU A 64 2.91 26.31 -0.11
N LEU A 65 4.17 25.96 0.19
CA LEU A 65 5.12 25.35 -0.72
C LEU A 65 5.25 23.86 -0.37
N VAL A 66 5.16 23.00 -1.37
CA VAL A 66 5.33 21.55 -1.22
C VAL A 66 6.59 21.15 -1.95
N ILE A 67 7.59 20.69 -1.21
CA ILE A 67 8.88 20.25 -1.75
C ILE A 67 9.17 18.81 -1.34
N TRP A 68 9.93 18.12 -2.18
CA TRP A 68 10.30 16.74 -1.96
C TRP A 68 11.79 16.50 -2.21
N ARG A 69 12.40 15.62 -1.44
CA ARG A 69 13.75 15.11 -1.70
C ARG A 69 13.79 13.61 -1.40
N GLU A 70 14.60 12.89 -2.17
CA GLU A 70 14.88 11.49 -1.84
C GLU A 70 15.55 11.42 -0.47
N GLY A 71 14.86 10.76 0.47
CA GLY A 71 15.42 10.43 1.77
C GLY A 71 16.47 9.31 1.65
N PRO A 72 17.33 9.14 2.65
CA PRO A 72 18.31 8.07 2.65
C PRO A 72 17.64 6.69 2.59
N ALA A 73 18.30 5.75 1.90
CA ALA A 73 17.76 4.43 1.55
C ALA A 73 17.22 3.62 2.74
N TYR A 74 17.74 3.84 3.96
CA TYR A 74 17.28 3.14 5.17
C TYR A 74 15.88 3.58 5.65
N LEU A 75 15.40 4.78 5.29
CA LEU A 75 14.00 5.16 5.56
C LEU A 75 13.03 4.44 4.63
N LYS A 76 13.48 4.03 3.43
CA LYS A 76 12.71 3.21 2.49
C LYS A 76 12.44 1.80 3.04
N GLU A 77 13.34 1.27 3.86
CA GLU A 77 13.18 -0.04 4.52
C GLU A 77 12.13 -0.02 5.64
N ASN A 78 11.95 1.13 6.29
CA ASN A 78 10.93 1.35 7.33
C ASN A 78 9.59 1.86 6.78
N GLN A 79 9.51 2.17 5.47
CA GLN A 79 8.21 2.31 4.85
C GLN A 79 7.57 0.92 4.84
N PRO A 80 6.30 0.76 5.27
CA PRO A 80 5.60 -0.49 5.10
C PRO A 80 5.58 -0.78 3.60
N GLN A 81 6.49 -1.65 3.16
CA GLN A 81 6.52 -2.14 1.80
C GLN A 81 5.14 -2.74 1.55
N ASP A 82 4.40 -2.10 0.66
CA ASP A 82 3.07 -2.48 0.26
C ASP A 82 2.03 -2.59 1.41
N ILE A 83 1.14 -1.60 1.52
CA ILE A 83 -0.15 -1.73 2.25
C ILE A 83 -1.00 -2.92 1.71
N ARG A 84 -0.57 -3.56 0.62
CA ARG A 84 -1.13 -4.83 0.16
C ARG A 84 0.03 -5.79 -0.15
N PRO A 85 0.34 -6.77 0.72
CA PRO A 85 1.07 -7.93 0.22
C PRO A 85 0.34 -8.43 -1.02
N PRO A 86 1.04 -8.82 -2.11
CA PRO A 86 0.38 -9.40 -3.27
C PRO A 86 -0.49 -10.52 -2.73
N ARG A 87 -1.82 -10.38 -2.89
CA ARG A 87 -2.78 -11.38 -2.42
C ARG A 87 -2.30 -12.69 -3.00
N LYS A 88 -1.72 -13.56 -2.19
CA LYS A 88 -1.27 -14.88 -2.62
C LYS A 88 -2.51 -15.59 -3.15
N THR A 89 -2.72 -15.53 -4.46
CA THR A 89 -3.82 -16.21 -5.17
C THR A 89 -3.67 -17.73 -5.10
N THR A 90 -2.58 -18.20 -4.49
CA THR A 90 -2.24 -19.60 -4.24
C THR A 90 -2.82 -20.16 -2.94
N VAL A 91 -3.26 -19.33 -1.98
CA VAL A 91 -3.91 -19.83 -0.77
C VAL A 91 -5.41 -19.94 -1.04
N GLY A 92 -5.87 -21.17 -1.31
CA GLY A 92 -7.30 -21.46 -1.39
C GLY A 92 -8.03 -21.06 -0.11
N ALA A 93 -9.37 -20.96 -0.17
CA ALA A 93 -10.18 -20.64 1.00
C ALA A 93 -9.84 -21.54 2.20
N GLY A 94 -9.90 -21.01 3.43
CA GLY A 94 -9.65 -21.80 4.64
C GLY A 94 -10.56 -23.04 4.76
N PRO A 95 -10.19 -24.02 5.60
CA PRO A 95 -11.00 -25.21 5.80
C PRO A 95 -12.41 -24.85 6.28
N ARG A 96 -13.42 -25.47 5.68
CA ARG A 96 -14.84 -25.24 6.01
C ARG A 96 -15.53 -26.54 6.37
N SER A 97 -16.40 -26.49 7.38
CA SER A 97 -17.26 -27.62 7.75
C SER A 97 -18.52 -27.61 6.87
N VAL A 98 -18.76 -28.70 6.15
CA VAL A 98 -19.96 -28.87 5.31
C VAL A 98 -20.75 -30.07 5.81
N THR A 99 -22.05 -29.90 6.02
CA THR A 99 -22.95 -30.99 6.37
C THR A 99 -23.39 -31.71 5.10
N VAL A 100 -23.14 -33.01 5.02
CA VAL A 100 -23.48 -33.86 3.88
C VAL A 100 -24.52 -34.90 4.29
N ARG A 101 -25.49 -35.15 3.42
CA ARG A 101 -26.44 -36.27 3.53
C ARG A 101 -26.15 -37.26 2.40
N LYS A 102 -25.37 -38.31 2.69
CA LYS A 102 -25.06 -39.36 1.72
C LYS A 102 -26.16 -40.43 1.75
N ALA A 103 -26.63 -40.86 0.58
CA ALA A 103 -27.60 -41.96 0.49
C ALA A 103 -27.04 -43.22 1.16
N ASN A 104 -27.86 -43.85 2.01
CA ASN A 104 -27.50 -45.11 2.64
C ASN A 104 -27.73 -46.24 1.62
N PRO A 105 -26.78 -47.18 1.40
CA PRO A 105 -27.01 -48.35 0.55
C PRO A 105 -28.21 -49.19 0.99
N ASN A 106 -28.63 -49.10 2.26
CA ASN A 106 -29.86 -49.70 2.74
C ASN A 106 -31.05 -48.74 2.58
N ALA A 107 -31.91 -49.00 1.58
CA ALA A 107 -33.03 -48.16 1.16
C ALA A 107 -34.10 -47.92 2.24
N THR A 108 -34.17 -48.77 3.27
CA THR A 108 -35.16 -48.66 4.35
C THR A 108 -34.77 -47.62 5.43
N ARG A 109 -33.51 -47.19 5.48
CA ARG A 109 -33.00 -46.26 6.50
C ARG A 109 -32.73 -44.87 5.94
N ARG A 110 -33.32 -43.86 6.57
CA ARG A 110 -33.10 -42.46 6.20
C ARG A 110 -31.62 -42.05 6.35
N PRO A 111 -31.06 -41.30 5.40
CA PRO A 111 -29.68 -40.84 5.46
C PRO A 111 -29.48 -39.83 6.60
N LYS A 112 -28.46 -40.03 7.43
CA LYS A 112 -28.11 -39.11 8.53
C LYS A 112 -27.18 -37.99 8.03
N PRO A 113 -27.36 -36.74 8.50
CA PRO A 113 -26.44 -35.66 8.20
C PRO A 113 -25.10 -35.87 8.93
N VAL A 114 -23.98 -35.78 8.20
CA VAL A 114 -22.61 -35.89 8.75
C VAL A 114 -21.86 -34.59 8.44
N ARG A 115 -21.21 -34.00 9.45
CA ARG A 115 -20.30 -32.86 9.23
C ARG A 115 -18.94 -33.38 8.74
N LEU A 116 -18.49 -32.88 7.60
CA LEU A 116 -17.18 -33.17 7.03
C LEU A 116 -16.38 -31.87 6.89
N SER A 117 -15.07 -31.95 7.15
CA SER A 117 -14.15 -30.85 6.88
C SER A 117 -13.74 -30.86 5.41
N VAL A 118 -13.82 -29.72 4.75
CA VAL A 118 -13.47 -29.52 3.35
C VAL A 118 -12.34 -28.50 3.28
N LEU A 119 -11.17 -28.93 2.82
CA LEU A 119 -10.00 -28.07 2.69
C LEU A 119 -10.13 -27.10 1.49
N GLY A 120 -9.27 -26.07 1.43
CA GLY A 120 -9.34 -25.03 0.40
C GLY A 120 -9.18 -25.50 -1.05
N ASN A 121 -8.55 -26.65 -1.24
CA ASN A 121 -8.39 -27.33 -2.53
C ASN A 121 -9.44 -28.42 -2.78
N GLU A 122 -10.44 -28.57 -1.90
CA GLU A 122 -11.47 -29.61 -1.96
C GLU A 122 -12.87 -29.05 -2.23
N ARG A 123 -13.73 -29.90 -2.79
CA ARG A 123 -15.13 -29.60 -3.13
C ARG A 123 -16.01 -30.81 -2.80
N VAL A 124 -17.22 -30.56 -2.31
CA VAL A 124 -18.24 -31.61 -2.10
C VAL A 124 -19.06 -31.76 -3.38
N THR A 125 -19.22 -32.99 -3.87
CA THR A 125 -20.07 -33.30 -5.03
C THR A 125 -21.53 -33.52 -4.62
N ALA A 126 -22.45 -33.53 -5.59
CA ALA A 126 -23.88 -33.78 -5.34
C ALA A 126 -24.17 -35.10 -4.62
N GLY A 127 -23.33 -36.13 -4.82
CA GLY A 127 -23.41 -37.42 -4.11
C GLY A 127 -22.84 -37.41 -2.68
N GLY A 128 -22.35 -36.27 -2.20
CA GLY A 128 -21.79 -36.13 -0.87
C GLY A 128 -20.34 -36.58 -0.70
N ASN A 129 -19.60 -36.77 -1.80
CA ASN A 129 -18.19 -37.14 -1.74
C ASN A 129 -17.32 -35.88 -1.80
N VAL A 130 -16.26 -35.84 -0.99
CA VAL A 130 -15.22 -34.80 -1.06
C VAL A 130 -14.24 -35.17 -2.19
N LYS A 131 -14.02 -34.26 -3.13
CA LYS A 131 -13.04 -34.40 -4.24
C LYS A 131 -12.09 -33.22 -4.25
N ARG A 132 -10.83 -33.46 -4.61
CA ARG A 132 -9.84 -32.40 -4.82
C ARG A 132 -10.06 -31.72 -6.18
N ALA A 133 -9.94 -30.39 -6.21
CA ALA A 133 -9.93 -29.63 -7.45
C ALA A 133 -8.65 -29.96 -8.23
N LYS A 134 -8.77 -30.37 -9.50
CA LYS A 134 -7.62 -30.55 -10.38
C LYS A 134 -6.95 -29.19 -10.61
N PRO A 135 -5.60 -29.09 -10.59
CA PRO A 135 -4.92 -27.86 -10.94
C PRO A 135 -5.27 -27.47 -12.38
N ARG A 136 -5.60 -26.19 -12.61
CA ARG A 136 -5.84 -25.69 -13.98
C ARG A 136 -4.52 -25.69 -14.72
N GLN A 137 -4.47 -26.31 -15.90
CA GLN A 137 -3.32 -26.22 -16.79
C GLN A 137 -3.15 -24.76 -17.23
N THR A 138 -2.02 -24.16 -16.89
CA THR A 138 -1.68 -22.80 -17.33
C THR A 138 -1.12 -22.84 -18.75
N SER A 139 -1.54 -21.89 -19.60
CA SER A 139 -1.00 -21.75 -20.96
C SER A 139 0.52 -21.51 -20.92
N GLN A 140 1.25 -22.12 -21.85
CA GLN A 140 2.70 -21.97 -22.00
C GLN A 140 3.10 -20.49 -22.15
N LYS A 141 2.26 -19.68 -22.81
CA LYS A 141 2.46 -18.24 -22.99
C LYS A 141 2.50 -17.45 -21.68
N LYS A 142 1.82 -17.95 -20.64
CA LYS A 142 1.78 -17.35 -19.30
C LYS A 142 2.93 -17.83 -18.40
N LYS A 143 3.56 -18.97 -18.75
CA LYS A 143 4.73 -19.52 -18.04
C LYS A 143 6.04 -18.83 -18.46
N ALA A 144 6.11 -18.33 -19.71
CA ALA A 144 7.28 -17.61 -20.23
C ALA A 144 7.38 -16.14 -19.79
N LEU A 145 6.35 -15.61 -19.12
CA LEU A 145 6.24 -14.21 -18.71
C LEU A 145 6.32 -14.02 -17.18
N SER A 146 6.63 -15.09 -16.44
CA SER A 146 6.72 -15.11 -14.98
C SER A 146 8.14 -15.38 -14.53
#